data_AF-A0A6M1YYZ9-F1
#
_entry.id   AF-A0A6M1YYZ9-F1
#
_cell.length_a   1.000
_cell.length_b   1.000
_cell.length_c   1.000
_cell.angle_alpha   90.00
_cell.angle_beta   90.00
_cell.angle_gamma   90.00
#
_symmetry.space_group_name_H-M   'P 1'
#
loop_
_entity.id
_entity.type
_entity.pdbx_description
1 polymer ?
#
loop_
_entity_poly.entity_id
_entity_poly.type
_entity_poly.pdbx_seq_one_letter_code
_entity_poly.pdbx_strand_id
1 'polypeptide(L)'
;QTKKQKKCQVDLIIQTKFNNLFICEIKFERGPIKKTVIKEVQEKVKRLKIPKGFSLRTVLMHVNGVEDTIIDSDYFSKIIDFGQFLES
;
A
#
# COMPACT_ATOMS: atom_id res chain seq x y z
N GLN A 1 0.47 -31.98 0.54
CA GLN A 1 -0.69 -31.06 0.59
C GLN A 1 -0.20 -29.62 0.40
N THR A 2 -0.62 -28.93 -0.65
CA THR A 2 -0.40 -27.48 -0.80
C THR A 2 -1.43 -26.73 0.05
N LYS A 3 -0.99 -26.11 1.15
CA LYS A 3 -1.86 -25.23 1.96
C LYS A 3 -2.36 -24.10 1.07
N LYS A 4 -3.67 -24.07 0.77
CA LYS A 4 -4.31 -22.95 0.07
C LYS A 4 -3.99 -21.68 0.84
N GLN A 5 -3.30 -20.74 0.20
CA GLN A 5 -3.07 -19.43 0.81
C GLN A 5 -4.40 -18.71 0.95
N LYS A 6 -4.61 -18.03 2.08
CA LYS A 6 -5.75 -17.12 2.22
C LYS A 6 -5.66 -16.10 1.08
N LYS A 7 -6.74 -15.95 0.32
CA LYS A 7 -6.85 -14.93 -0.73
C LYS A 7 -6.50 -13.58 -0.13
N CYS A 8 -5.69 -12.81 -0.83
CA CYS A 8 -5.29 -11.48 -0.44
C CYS A 8 -5.45 -10.58 -1.66
N GLN A 9 -6.28 -9.56 -1.53
CA GLN A 9 -6.44 -8.52 -2.55
C GLN A 9 -5.43 -7.41 -2.28
N VAL A 10 -4.74 -7.00 -3.34
CA VAL A 10 -3.89 -5.81 -3.41
C VAL A 10 -4.28 -5.13 -4.71
N ASP A 11 -4.43 -3.81 -4.69
CA ASP A 11 -4.95 -3.08 -5.84
C ASP A 11 -3.94 -3.03 -6.99
N LEU A 12 -2.67 -2.75 -6.67
CA LEU A 12 -1.59 -2.71 -7.65
C LEU A 12 -0.27 -3.20 -7.04
N ILE A 13 0.44 -4.04 -7.80
CA ILE A 13 1.79 -4.50 -7.47
C ILE A 13 2.73 -4.08 -8.60
N ILE A 14 3.79 -3.35 -8.27
CA ILE A 14 4.82 -2.95 -9.23
C ILE A 14 6.12 -3.66 -8.87
N GLN A 15 6.62 -4.46 -9.80
CA GLN A 15 7.92 -5.09 -9.69
C GLN A 15 8.92 -4.35 -10.59
N THR A 16 10.04 -3.94 -10.01
CA THR A 16 11.12 -3.28 -10.77
C THR A 16 12.27 -4.24 -11.07
N LYS A 17 13.11 -3.87 -12.04
CA LYS A 17 14.28 -4.66 -12.47
C LYS A 17 15.28 -4.94 -11.32
N PHE A 18 15.36 -4.05 -10.33
CA PHE A 18 16.34 -4.13 -9.24
C PHE A 18 15.71 -4.63 -7.93
N ASN A 19 14.92 -5.70 -8.02
CA ASN A 19 14.34 -6.40 -6.87
C ASN A 19 13.57 -5.50 -5.88
N ASN A 20 12.93 -4.42 -6.33
CA ASN A 20 11.95 -3.71 -5.50
C ASN A 20 10.54 -4.16 -5.88
N LEU A 21 9.74 -4.46 -4.87
CA LEU A 21 8.33 -4.81 -4.99
C LEU A 21 7.50 -3.76 -4.27
N PHE A 22 6.76 -2.96 -5.02
CA PHE A 22 5.85 -1.96 -4.47
C PHE A 22 4.45 -2.54 -4.34
N ILE A 23 3.92 -2.52 -3.13
CA ILE A 23 2.55 -2.90 -2.81
C ILE A 23 1.76 -1.61 -2.65
N CYS A 24 0.91 -1.33 -3.63
CA CYS A 24 0.14 -0.11 -3.68
C CYS A 24 -1.30 -0.39 -3.23
N GLU A 25 -1.76 0.39 -2.26
CA GLU A 25 -3.12 0.41 -1.77
C GLU A 25 -3.78 1.72 -2.22
N ILE A 26 -4.99 1.64 -2.78
CA ILE A 26 -5.75 2.79 -3.25
C ILE A 26 -6.95 2.96 -2.34
N LYS A 27 -7.07 4.11 -1.67
CA LYS A 27 -8.21 4.45 -0.82
C LYS A 27 -8.83 5.77 -1.26
N PHE A 28 -10.08 5.70 -1.69
CA PHE A 28 -10.91 6.87 -1.95
C PHE A 28 -11.97 6.98 -0.86
N GLU A 29 -11.70 7.82 0.13
CA GLU A 29 -12.65 8.16 1.19
C GLU A 29 -13.06 9.62 1.07
N ARG A 30 -14.26 9.98 1.56
CA ARG A 30 -14.74 11.37 1.55
C ARG A 30 -13.94 12.30 2.47
N GLY A 31 -13.23 11.74 3.45
CA GLY A 31 -12.35 12.47 4.37
C GLY A 31 -10.93 11.91 4.35
N PRO A 32 -10.05 12.38 5.25
CA PRO A 32 -8.68 11.91 5.32
C PRO A 32 -8.62 10.42 5.68
N ILE A 33 -7.69 9.71 5.07
CA ILE A 33 -7.48 8.28 5.36
C ILE A 33 -7.02 8.12 6.82
N LYS A 34 -7.67 7.20 7.52
CA LYS A 34 -7.40 6.92 8.93
C LYS A 34 -6.29 5.90 9.12
N LYS A 35 -5.62 5.96 10.27
CA LYS A 35 -4.51 5.04 10.65
C LYS A 35 -4.84 3.55 10.51
N THR A 36 -6.13 3.16 10.54
CA THR A 36 -6.58 1.78 10.34
C THR A 36 -6.09 1.16 9.02
N VAL A 37 -5.83 1.98 7.99
CA VAL A 37 -5.29 1.50 6.70
C VAL A 37 -3.93 0.81 6.85
N ILE A 38 -3.10 1.23 7.81
CA ILE A 38 -1.79 0.61 8.05
C ILE A 38 -1.98 -0.85 8.43
N LYS A 39 -2.89 -1.14 9.37
CA LYS A 39 -3.18 -2.50 9.80
C LYS A 39 -3.74 -3.34 8.67
N GLU A 40 -4.60 -2.77 7.83
CA GLU A 40 -5.13 -3.45 6.64
C GLU A 40 -4.01 -3.86 5.68
N VAL A 41 -3.12 -2.92 5.34
CA VAL A 41 -2.01 -3.16 4.40
C VAL A 41 -0.98 -4.12 5.00
N GLN A 42 -0.69 -4.05 6.30
CA GLN A 42 0.17 -5.02 7.00
C GLN A 42 -0.38 -6.44 6.87
N GLU A 43 -1.68 -6.62 7.08
CA GLU A 43 -2.33 -7.92 6.95
C GLU A 43 -2.34 -8.41 5.50
N LYS A 44 -2.45 -7.50 4.51
CA LYS A 44 -2.29 -7.84 3.10
C LYS A 44 -0.88 -8.34 2.81
N VAL A 45 0.13 -7.56 3.18
CA VAL A 45 1.55 -7.89 3.02
C VAL A 45 1.90 -9.24 3.66
N LYS A 46 1.45 -9.51 4.88
CA LYS A 46 1.70 -10.79 5.58
C LYS A 46 1.18 -12.01 4.81
N ARG A 47 0.10 -11.85 4.02
CA ARG A 47 -0.48 -12.93 3.23
C ARG A 47 0.21 -13.11 1.87
N LEU A 48 0.96 -12.12 1.41
CA LEU A 48 1.71 -12.21 0.16
C LEU A 48 2.94 -13.11 0.31
N LYS A 49 3.18 -13.96 -0.69
CA LYS A 49 4.48 -14.61 -0.85
C LYS A 49 5.39 -13.65 -1.60
N ILE A 50 6.29 -13.01 -0.87
CA ILE A 50 7.30 -12.13 -1.45
C ILE A 50 8.50 -12.99 -1.86
N PRO A 51 8.97 -12.91 -3.12
CA PRO A 51 10.18 -13.63 -3.53
C PRO A 51 11.39 -13.21 -2.70
N LYS A 52 12.29 -14.14 -2.41
CA LYS A 52 13.52 -13.83 -1.64
C LYS A 52 14.36 -12.79 -2.37
N GLY A 53 14.99 -11.90 -1.60
CA GLY A 53 15.87 -10.86 -2.13
C GLY A 53 15.14 -9.61 -2.64
N PHE A 54 13.80 -9.55 -2.54
CA PHE A 54 13.05 -8.34 -2.86
C PHE A 54 12.96 -7.39 -1.67
N SER A 55 13.23 -6.11 -1.91
CA SER A 55 12.88 -5.03 -0.99
C SER A 55 11.41 -4.69 -1.17
N LEU A 56 10.63 -4.85 -0.11
CA LEU A 56 9.20 -4.53 -0.11
C LEU A 56 9.00 -3.05 0.24
N ARG A 57 8.19 -2.35 -0.54
CA ARG A 57 7.83 -0.95 -0.34
C ARG A 57 6.32 -0.79 -0.40
N THR A 58 5.72 -0.23 0.64
CA THR A 58 4.28 0.05 0.70
C THR A 58 4.00 1.45 0.19
N VAL A 59 2.96 1.61 -0.63
CA VAL A 59 2.53 2.90 -1.19
C VAL A 59 1.05 3.08 -0.92
N LEU A 60 0.65 4.25 -0.42
CA LEU A 60 -0.74 4.63 -0.24
C LEU A 60 -1.11 5.69 -1.27
N MET A 61 -2.19 5.49 -2.01
CA MET A 61 -2.79 6.48 -2.90
C MET A 61 -4.13 6.95 -2.34
N HIS A 62 -4.36 8.27 -2.30
CA HIS A 62 -5.58 8.89 -1.75
C HIS A 62 -6.09 10.06 -2.62
N VAL A 63 -7.28 10.61 -2.31
CA VAL A 63 -7.83 11.81 -2.98
C VAL A 63 -8.30 12.92 -2.04
N ASN A 64 -8.22 12.73 -0.71
CA ASN A 64 -8.73 13.70 0.27
C ASN A 64 -7.82 13.82 1.52
N GLY A 65 -6.51 13.65 1.31
CA GLY A 65 -5.51 13.68 2.39
C GLY A 65 -5.46 12.42 3.25
N VAL A 66 -4.59 12.47 4.26
CA VAL A 66 -4.36 11.42 5.25
C VAL A 66 -4.25 12.06 6.64
N GLU A 67 -4.54 11.31 7.70
CA GLU A 67 -4.23 11.76 9.05
C GLU A 67 -2.71 11.88 9.25
N ASP A 68 -2.25 12.91 9.97
CA ASP A 68 -0.83 13.10 10.31
C ASP A 68 -0.21 11.86 10.95
N THR A 69 -1.01 11.12 11.73
CA THR A 69 -0.56 9.87 12.38
C THR A 69 -0.16 8.75 11.40
N ILE A 70 -0.55 8.84 10.12
CA ILE A 70 -0.06 7.96 9.05
C ILE A 70 1.30 8.43 8.57
N ILE A 71 1.48 9.74 8.38
CA ILE A 71 2.74 10.35 7.97
C ILE A 71 3.81 10.05 9.03
N ASP A 72 3.51 10.38 10.29
CA ASP A 72 4.38 10.17 11.45
C ASP A 72 4.74 8.70 11.71
N SER A 73 3.98 7.76 11.13
CA SER A 73 4.26 6.33 11.29
C SER A 73 5.42 5.84 10.42
N ASP A 74 5.81 6.60 9.38
CA ASP A 74 6.76 6.21 8.34
C ASP A 74 6.49 4.81 7.72
N TYR A 75 5.25 4.31 7.85
CA TYR A 75 4.91 2.96 7.39
C TYR A 75 4.86 2.87 5.87
N PHE A 76 4.36 3.92 5.20
CA PHE A 76 4.29 3.97 3.75
C PHE A 76 5.55 4.65 3.22
N SER A 77 6.26 3.95 2.32
CA SER A 77 7.41 4.53 1.63
C SER A 77 7.05 5.72 0.73
N LYS A 78 5.77 5.79 0.31
CA LYS A 78 5.22 6.93 -0.41
C LYS A 78 3.73 7.06 -0.12
N ILE A 79 3.29 8.28 0.09
CA ILE A 79 1.88 8.68 0.14
C ILE A 79 1.67 9.59 -1.07
N ILE A 80 0.73 9.23 -1.93
CA ILE A 80 0.47 9.91 -3.20
C ILE A 80 -0.93 10.49 -3.15
N ASP A 81 -1.01 11.81 -3.30
CA ASP A 81 -2.28 12.47 -3.57
C ASP A 81 -2.62 12.33 -5.06
N PHE A 82 -3.56 11.44 -5.34
CA PHE A 82 -4.05 11.21 -6.69
C PHE A 82 -4.82 12.43 -7.23
N GLY A 83 -5.39 13.26 -6.35
CA GLY A 83 -6.10 14.48 -6.75
C GLY A 83 -5.23 15.42 -7.58
N GLN A 84 -3.93 15.50 -7.24
CA GLN A 84 -2.94 16.33 -7.95
C GLN A 84 -2.73 15.95 -9.42
N PHE A 85 -3.11 14.73 -9.83
CA PHE A 85 -3.00 14.28 -11.23
C PHE A 85 -4.27 14.52 -12.06
N LEU A 86 -5.35 14.99 -11.43
CA LEU A 86 -6.64 15.24 -12.07
C LEU A 86 -6.87 16.73 -12.38
N GLU A 87 -5.99 17.60 -11.89
CA GLU A 87 -6.00 19.03 -12.18
C GLU A 87 -5.36 19.25 -13.56
N SER A 88 -6.17 19.70 -14.53
CA SER A 88 -5.78 19.99 -15.92
C SER A 88 -5.81 21.49 -16.21
#